data_AF-A0A7V5N4S1-F1
#
_entry.id   AF-A0A7V5N4S1-F1
#
_cell.length_a   1.000
_cell.length_b   1.000
_cell.length_c   1.000
_cell.angle_alpha   90.00
_cell.angle_beta   90.00
_cell.angle_gamma   90.00
#
_symmetry.space_group_name_H-M   'P 1'
#
loop_
_entity.id
_entity.type
_entity.pdbx_description
1 polymer ?
#
loop_
_entity_poly.entity_id
_entity_poly.type
_entity_poly.pdbx_seq_one_letter_code
_entity_poly.pdbx_strand_id
1 'polypeptide(L)' 'HNGLTYTSEILRLCCHGFLHLLGYDHENEKDRRVMEEKENYYLGRLA' A
#
# COMPACT_ATOMS: atom_id res chain seq x y z
N HIS A 1 16.14 15.03 -0.63
CA HIS A 1 15.83 13.61 -0.90
C HIS A 1 14.82 13.20 0.16
N ASN A 2 13.54 13.06 -0.19
CA ASN A 2 12.45 12.89 0.77
C ASN A 2 12.75 11.71 1.71
N GLY A 3 12.80 11.99 3.02
CA GLY A 3 13.25 11.08 4.08
C GLY A 3 12.26 9.97 4.41
N LEU A 4 11.89 9.16 3.42
CA LEU A 4 11.27 7.87 3.66
C LEU A 4 12.38 6.91 4.09
N THR A 5 12.26 6.37 5.30
CA THR A 5 13.21 5.36 5.79
C THR A 5 13.11 4.12 4.91
N TYR A 6 14.21 3.38 4.74
CA TYR A 6 14.19 2.10 4.02
C TYR A 6 13.08 1.17 4.53
N THR A 7 12.82 1.21 5.83
CA THR A 7 11.73 0.48 6.49
C THR A 7 10.35 0.88 5.95
N SER A 8 10.09 2.17 5.73
CA SER A 8 8.81 2.67 5.21
C SER A 8 8.52 2.16 3.79
N GLU A 9 9.52 2.16 2.91
CA GLU A 9 9.35 1.63 1.55
C GLU A 9 9.16 0.11 1.56
N ILE A 10 9.89 -0.63 2.41
CA ILE A 10 9.70 -2.08 2.57
C ILE A 10 8.28 -2.38 3.07
N LEU A 11 7.80 -1.66 4.08
CA LEU A 11 6.42 -1.82 4.59
C LEU A 11 5.38 -1.52 3.51
N ARG A 12 5.58 -0.47 2.70
CA ARG A 12 4.68 -0.17 1.56
C ARG A 12 4.68 -1.32 0.56
N LEU A 13 5.84 -1.81 0.15
CA LEU A 13 5.95 -2.93 -0.81
C LEU A 13 5.33 -4.22 -0.27
N CYS A 14 5.51 -4.52 1.02
CA CYS A 14 4.87 -5.67 1.66
C CYS A 14 3.34 -5.52 1.67
N CYS A 15 2.82 -4.36 2.09
CA CYS A 15 1.38 -4.10 2.11
C CYS A 15 0.78 -4.20 0.70
N HIS A 16 1.44 -3.58 -0.27
CA HIS A 16 1.08 -3.62 -1.69
C HIS A 16 1.01 -5.07 -2.21
N GLY A 17 2.06 -5.85 -1.97
CA GLY A 17 2.10 -7.27 -2.35
C GLY A 17 0.99 -8.09 -1.69
N PHE A 18 0.72 -7.88 -0.40
CA PHE A 18 -0.39 -8.58 0.28
C PHE A 18 -1.76 -8.21 -0.28
N LEU A 19 -1.99 -6.95 -0.62
CA LEU A 19 -3.25 -6.52 -1.21
C LEU A 19 -3.46 -7.16 -2.59
N HIS A 20 -2.41 -7.26 -3.41
CA HIS A 20 -2.46 -8.03 -4.66
C HIS A 20 -2.80 -9.51 -4.44
N LEU A 21 -2.21 -10.15 -3.44
CA LEU A 21 -2.52 -11.54 -3.11
C LEU A 21 -3.97 -11.74 -2.65
N LEU A 22 -4.60 -10.72 -2.09
CA LEU A 22 -6.02 -10.71 -1.70
C LEU A 22 -6.97 -10.35 -2.85
N GLY A 23 -6.43 -10.10 -4.06
CA GLY A 23 -7.21 -9.77 -5.25
C GLY A 23 -7.52 -8.27 -5.40
N TYR A 24 -6.87 -7.39 -4.63
CA TYR A 24 -6.92 -5.96 -4.91
C TYR A 24 -5.95 -5.63 -6.04
N ASP A 25 -6.38 -4.80 -6.97
CA ASP A 25 -5.53 -4.31 -8.05
C ASP A 25 -5.83 -2.83 -8.33
N HIS A 26 -5.17 -2.26 -9.31
CA HIS A 26 -5.21 -0.84 -9.67
C HIS A 26 -5.47 -0.64 -11.16
N GLU A 27 -6.11 -1.61 -11.83
CA GLU A 27 -6.40 -1.59 -13.27
C GLU A 27 -7.32 -0.43 -13.68
N ASN A 28 -8.23 0.00 -12.80
CA ASN A 28 -9.09 1.16 -13.01
C ASN A 28 -9.09 2.10 -11.81
N GLU A 29 -9.60 3.32 -12.01
CA GLU A 29 -9.58 4.37 -10.99
C GLU A 29 -10.31 3.98 -9.70
N LYS A 30 -11.40 3.21 -9.81
CA LYS A 30 -12.15 2.77 -8.63
C LYS A 30 -11.33 1.76 -7.81
N ASP A 31 -10.76 0.77 -8.47
CA ASP A 31 -9.96 -0.27 -7.80
C ASP A 31 -8.68 0.33 -7.22
N ARG A 32 -8.04 1.26 -7.95
CA ARG A 32 -6.90 2.02 -7.45
C ARG A 32 -7.25 2.78 -6.17
N ARG A 33 -8.38 3.48 -6.11
CA ARG A 33 -8.82 4.20 -4.89
C ARG A 33 -9.02 3.25 -3.72
N VAL A 34 -9.67 2.10 -3.95
CA VAL A 34 -9.87 1.08 -2.91
C VAL A 34 -8.53 0.54 -2.41
N MET A 35 -7.59 0.27 -3.31
CA MET A 35 -6.25 -0.20 -2.96
C MET A 35 -5.47 0.85 -2.18
N GLU A 36 -5.47 2.11 -2.62
CA GLU A 36 -4.83 3.24 -1.93
C GLU A 36 -5.41 3.46 -0.52
N GLU A 37 -6.73 3.38 -0.35
CA GLU A 37 -7.38 3.47 0.97
C GLU A 37 -6.92 2.36 1.90
N LYS A 38 -6.78 1.13 1.39
CA LYS A 38 -6.29 -0.01 2.16
C LYS A 38 -4.81 0.12 2.52
N GLU A 39 -3.95 0.52 1.58
CA GLU A 39 -2.53 0.75 1.82
C GLU A 39 -2.34 1.79 2.94
N ASN A 40 -3.04 2.94 2.83
CA ASN A 40 -2.97 4.00 3.84
C ASN A 40 -3.48 3.53 5.20
N TYR A 41 -4.57 2.77 5.23
CA TYR A 41 -5.12 2.22 6.47
C TYR A 41 -4.13 1.28 7.18
N TYR A 42 -3.51 0.34 6.46
CA TYR A 42 -2.59 -0.62 7.08
C TYR A 42 -1.24 0.00 7.44
N LEU A 43 -0.69 0.87 6.59
CA LEU A 43 0.54 1.59 6.90
C LEU A 43 0.38 2.50 8.12
N GLY A 44 -0.76 3.19 8.25
CA GLY A 44 -1.06 4.01 9.43
C GLY A 44 -1.22 3.21 10.73
N ARG A 45 -1.41 1.88 10.66
CA ARG A 45 -1.46 0.99 11.85
C ARG A 45 -0.13 0.34 12.18
N LEU A 46 0.83 0.36 11.26
CA LEU A 46 2.16 -0.22 11.41
C LEU A 46 3.23 0.82 11.78
N ALA A 47 2.94 2.11 11.56
CA ALA A 47 3.79 3.25 11.87
C ALA A 47 3.62 3.75 13.32
#